data_AF-A0A818B3S6-F1
#
_entry.id   AF-A0A818B3S6-F1
#
_cell.length_a   1.000
_cell.length_b   1.000
_cell.length_c   1.000
_cell.angle_alpha   90.00
_cell.angle_beta   90.00
_cell.angle_gamma   90.00
#
_symmetry.space_group_name_H-M   'P 1'
#
loop_
_entity.id
_entity.type
_entity.pdbx_description
1 polymer ?
#
loop_
_entity_poly.entity_id
_entity_poly.type
_entity_poly.pdbx_seq_one_letter_code
_entity_poly.pdbx_strand_id
1 'polypeptide(L)'
;VFGACGSAARLIVRGKNGAVVTKIWGHENIVAGASLGELYFGNRRSVLCEFTTSGTAVAGENEIETLVYELRYTQPNDPTGEPTVIKNTLSLKFVDDESLVMEIDPRVKIMCATQTAADMDKKIAELVKDGKRKEAMDLVTEKIALLKDVEQFDDERGIISLILRLAENMHNKLKDETVDKKLVSRGYEHQAYLLEEDDDQGFGLFD
;
A
#
# COMPACT_ATOMS: atom_id res chain seq x y z
N VAL A 1 -20.00 -5.80 -21.85
CA VAL A 1 -19.69 -6.85 -20.85
C VAL A 1 -18.17 -6.98 -20.83
N PHE A 2 -17.49 -6.36 -19.87
CA PHE A 2 -16.07 -6.60 -19.68
C PHE A 2 -15.96 -8.00 -19.09
N GLY A 3 -15.51 -8.97 -19.90
CA GLY A 3 -15.33 -10.34 -19.42
C GLY A 3 -14.20 -10.38 -18.40
N ALA A 4 -14.41 -11.09 -17.29
CA ALA A 4 -13.31 -11.47 -16.40
C ALA A 4 -12.28 -12.25 -17.23
N CYS A 5 -11.01 -11.86 -17.16
CA CYS A 5 -9.92 -12.55 -17.83
C CYS A 5 -9.25 -13.59 -16.92
N GLY A 6 -9.52 -13.54 -15.61
CA GLY A 6 -9.09 -14.52 -14.64
C GLY A 6 -9.89 -14.42 -13.35
N SER A 7 -10.01 -15.53 -12.62
CA SER A 7 -10.66 -15.60 -11.32
C SER A 7 -9.70 -16.12 -10.25
N ALA A 8 -10.08 -15.95 -8.98
CA ALA A 8 -9.30 -16.37 -7.81
C ALA A 8 -7.83 -15.92 -7.87
N ALA A 9 -7.59 -14.71 -8.39
CA ALA A 9 -6.26 -14.20 -8.62
C ALA A 9 -5.55 -13.94 -7.29
N ARG A 10 -4.27 -14.31 -7.25
CA ARG A 10 -3.45 -14.21 -6.05
C ARG A 10 -2.02 -13.86 -6.41
N LEU A 11 -1.48 -12.82 -5.78
CA LEU A 11 -0.08 -12.42 -5.91
C LEU A 11 0.71 -12.93 -4.71
N ILE A 12 1.67 -13.83 -4.96
CA ILE A 12 2.55 -14.38 -3.93
C ILE A 12 3.92 -13.73 -4.11
N VAL A 13 4.42 -13.07 -3.06
CA VAL A 13 5.77 -12.47 -3.06
C VAL A 13 6.65 -13.21 -2.07
N ARG A 14 7.86 -13.58 -2.50
CA ARG A 14 8.84 -14.31 -1.68
C ARG A 14 10.19 -13.64 -1.77
N GLY A 15 10.84 -13.50 -0.62
CA GLY A 15 12.24 -13.07 -0.58
C GLY A 15 13.19 -14.19 -1.03
N LYS A 16 14.29 -13.77 -1.66
CA LYS A 16 15.43 -14.59 -2.04
C LYS A 16 16.71 -14.00 -1.44
N ASN A 17 17.76 -14.82 -1.33
CA ASN A 17 19.10 -14.38 -0.97
C ASN A 17 19.14 -13.51 0.32
N GLY A 18 18.41 -13.94 1.36
CA GLY A 18 18.35 -13.22 2.64
C GLY A 18 17.31 -12.10 2.71
N ALA A 19 16.59 -11.82 1.62
CA ALA A 19 15.44 -10.91 1.67
C ALA A 19 14.25 -11.55 2.39
N VAL A 20 13.52 -10.74 3.16
CA VAL A 20 12.33 -11.14 3.91
C VAL A 20 11.22 -10.14 3.61
N VAL A 21 10.10 -10.61 3.07
CA VAL A 21 8.89 -9.80 2.91
C VAL A 21 8.29 -9.56 4.29
N THR A 22 8.18 -8.30 4.68
CA THR A 22 7.72 -7.88 6.01
C THR A 22 6.27 -7.42 6.03
N LYS A 23 5.77 -6.91 4.90
CA LYS A 23 4.38 -6.44 4.78
C LYS A 23 3.90 -6.51 3.33
N ILE A 24 2.63 -6.85 3.16
CA ILE A 24 1.87 -6.59 1.93
C ILE A 24 0.63 -5.81 2.37
N TRP A 25 0.51 -4.56 1.93
CA TRP A 25 -0.60 -3.73 2.39
C TRP A 25 -1.95 -4.30 1.93
N GLY A 26 -2.96 -4.23 2.81
CA GLY A 26 -4.28 -4.86 2.64
C GLY A 26 -4.34 -6.35 2.90
N HIS A 27 -3.23 -7.00 3.28
CA HIS A 27 -3.20 -8.45 3.44
C HIS A 27 -2.42 -8.86 4.68
N GLU A 28 -3.13 -9.37 5.69
CA GLU A 28 -2.53 -9.81 6.96
C GLU A 28 -1.66 -11.07 6.78
N ASN A 29 -2.09 -11.99 5.90
CA ASN A 29 -1.40 -13.25 5.67
C ASN A 29 -0.42 -13.17 4.49
N ILE A 30 0.78 -12.65 4.77
CA ILE A 30 1.89 -12.57 3.81
C ILE A 30 2.24 -13.94 3.22
N VAL A 31 2.09 -15.02 4.01
CA VAL A 31 2.43 -16.37 3.55
C VAL A 31 1.46 -16.86 2.49
N ALA A 32 0.17 -16.56 2.63
CA ALA A 32 -0.82 -16.86 1.61
C ALA A 32 -0.67 -15.96 0.38
N GLY A 33 -0.14 -14.75 0.54
CA GLY A 33 -0.02 -13.74 -0.52
C GLY A 33 -1.26 -12.83 -0.57
N ALA A 34 -1.24 -11.87 -1.49
CA ALA A 34 -2.32 -10.93 -1.73
C ALA A 34 -3.44 -11.58 -2.55
N SER A 35 -4.65 -11.66 -1.98
CA SER A 35 -5.84 -12.07 -2.73
C SER A 35 -6.35 -10.89 -3.55
N LEU A 36 -6.44 -11.07 -4.87
CA LEU A 36 -6.88 -10.04 -5.79
C LEU A 36 -8.30 -10.29 -6.31
N GLY A 37 -8.90 -11.47 -6.08
CA GLY A 37 -10.25 -11.76 -6.58
C GLY A 37 -10.27 -11.91 -8.10
N GLU A 38 -11.18 -11.22 -8.79
CA GLU A 38 -11.32 -11.31 -10.25
C GLU A 38 -10.44 -10.30 -10.99
N LEU A 39 -9.86 -10.74 -12.11
CA LEU A 39 -9.10 -9.92 -13.04
C LEU A 39 -9.99 -9.53 -14.21
N TYR A 40 -9.97 -8.24 -14.56
CA TYR A 40 -10.73 -7.68 -15.67
C TYR A 40 -9.79 -7.03 -16.67
N PHE A 41 -10.16 -7.09 -17.95
CA PHE A 41 -9.40 -6.40 -18.98
C PHE A 41 -9.41 -4.89 -18.74
N GLY A 42 -8.23 -4.27 -18.76
CA GLY A 42 -8.08 -2.83 -18.55
C GLY A 42 -8.00 -2.40 -17.08
N ASN A 43 -8.42 -3.25 -16.13
CA ASN A 43 -8.37 -2.93 -14.70
C ASN A 43 -6.93 -3.03 -14.18
N ARG A 44 -6.30 -1.87 -13.96
CA ARG A 44 -4.95 -1.82 -13.41
C ARG A 44 -4.99 -1.80 -11.90
N ARG A 45 -4.34 -2.78 -11.29
CA ARG A 45 -4.18 -2.89 -9.84
C ARG A 45 -2.73 -2.76 -9.42
N SER A 46 -2.52 -2.19 -8.25
CA SER A 46 -1.19 -1.99 -7.67
C SER A 46 -1.16 -2.57 -6.27
N VAL A 47 -0.14 -3.37 -5.98
CA VAL A 47 0.08 -3.96 -4.65
C VAL A 47 1.38 -3.40 -4.10
N LEU A 48 1.33 -2.78 -2.92
CA LEU A 48 2.51 -2.31 -2.22
C LEU A 48 3.06 -3.43 -1.33
N CYS A 49 4.37 -3.66 -1.42
CA CYS A 49 5.08 -4.68 -0.66
C CYS A 49 6.27 -4.03 0.05
N GLU A 50 6.44 -4.34 1.33
CA GLU A 50 7.62 -4.03 2.11
C GLU A 50 8.46 -5.30 2.25
N PHE A 51 9.77 -5.13 2.14
CA PHE A 51 10.72 -6.20 2.41
C PHE A 51 12.00 -5.61 2.98
N THR A 52 12.72 -6.42 3.72
CA THR A 52 14.06 -6.11 4.21
C THR A 52 15.05 -7.09 3.58
N THR A 53 16.29 -6.67 3.38
CA THR A 53 17.33 -7.55 2.85
C THR A 53 18.69 -7.15 3.41
N SER A 54 19.55 -8.13 3.67
CA SER A 54 20.94 -7.88 4.05
C SER A 54 21.73 -7.54 2.79
N GLY A 55 22.19 -6.29 2.68
CA GLY A 55 22.96 -5.79 1.53
C GLY A 55 24.39 -6.33 1.48
N THR A 56 24.56 -7.65 1.43
CA THR A 56 25.87 -8.26 1.19
C THR A 56 26.21 -8.14 -0.28
N ALA A 57 27.03 -7.15 -0.63
CA ALA A 57 27.66 -7.07 -1.95
C ALA A 57 28.56 -8.30 -2.13
N VAL A 58 28.07 -9.32 -2.85
CA VAL A 58 28.91 -10.45 -3.25
C VAL A 58 29.86 -9.91 -4.32
N ALA A 59 31.17 -9.90 -4.03
CA ALA A 59 32.17 -9.39 -4.94
C ALA A 59 32.07 -10.09 -6.31
N GLY A 60 31.61 -9.37 -7.33
CA GLY A 60 31.50 -9.85 -8.71
C GLY A 60 30.07 -9.99 -9.26
N GLU A 61 29.03 -9.89 -8.43
CA GLU A 61 27.63 -9.87 -8.91
C GLU A 61 27.10 -8.43 -8.96
N ASN A 62 26.75 -7.97 -10.16
CA ASN A 62 26.20 -6.63 -10.36
C ASN A 62 24.74 -6.49 -9.91
N GLU A 63 24.00 -7.60 -9.82
CA GLU A 63 22.59 -7.63 -9.43
C GLU A 63 22.29 -8.94 -8.70
N ILE A 64 21.60 -8.85 -7.57
CA ILE A 64 21.19 -9.98 -6.74
C ILE A 64 19.68 -10.13 -6.83
N GLU A 65 19.20 -11.30 -7.27
CA GLU A 65 17.77 -11.62 -7.21
C GLU A 65 17.30 -11.52 -5.76
N THR A 66 16.45 -10.54 -5.48
CA THR A 66 16.03 -10.18 -4.13
C THR A 66 14.62 -10.66 -3.85
N LEU A 67 13.70 -10.51 -4.81
CA LEU A 67 12.35 -11.03 -4.69
C LEU A 67 11.99 -11.92 -5.88
N VAL A 68 11.07 -12.85 -5.63
CA VAL A 68 10.29 -13.54 -6.64
C VAL A 68 8.83 -13.23 -6.38
N TYR A 69 8.09 -12.91 -7.43
CA TYR A 69 6.65 -12.74 -7.33
C TYR A 69 5.94 -13.57 -8.39
N GLU A 70 4.83 -14.18 -7.96
CA GLU A 70 4.01 -15.08 -8.76
C GLU A 70 2.56 -14.61 -8.73
N LEU A 71 2.02 -14.24 -9.89
CA LEU A 71 0.59 -14.04 -10.06
C LEU A 71 -0.03 -15.36 -10.50
N ARG A 72 -0.93 -15.90 -9.68
CA ARG A 72 -1.69 -17.12 -9.96
C ARG A 72 -3.14 -16.76 -10.18
N TYR A 73 -3.78 -17.29 -11.21
CA TYR A 73 -5.22 -17.09 -11.46
C TYR A 73 -5.78 -18.25 -12.30
N THR A 74 -7.08 -18.49 -12.22
CA THR A 74 -7.76 -19.50 -13.04
C THR A 74 -8.37 -18.82 -14.26
N GLN A 75 -8.18 -19.40 -15.45
CA GLN A 75 -8.83 -18.88 -16.65
C GLN A 75 -10.31 -19.31 -16.67
N PRO A 76 -11.25 -18.43 -17.05
CA PRO A 76 -12.69 -18.72 -16.98
C PRO A 76 -13.13 -19.96 -17.78
N ASN A 77 -12.40 -20.31 -18.84
CA ASN A 77 -12.74 -21.40 -19.75
C ASN A 77 -11.79 -22.59 -19.64
N ASP A 78 -10.95 -22.67 -18.60
CA ASP A 78 -10.04 -23.80 -18.42
C ASP A 78 -10.76 -24.99 -17.77
N PRO A 79 -11.00 -26.09 -18.50
CA PRO A 79 -11.71 -27.25 -17.98
C PRO A 79 -10.88 -28.04 -16.96
N THR A 80 -9.56 -27.80 -16.86
CA THR A 80 -8.69 -28.50 -15.92
C THR A 80 -8.73 -27.87 -14.52
N GLY A 81 -9.09 -26.58 -14.44
CA GLY A 81 -9.05 -25.80 -13.20
C GLY A 81 -7.65 -25.50 -12.67
N GLU A 82 -6.59 -25.86 -13.42
CA GLU A 82 -5.22 -25.58 -13.02
C GLU A 82 -4.93 -24.07 -13.09
N PRO A 83 -4.27 -23.48 -12.07
CA PRO A 83 -3.99 -22.06 -12.09
C PRO A 83 -2.92 -21.74 -13.13
N THR A 84 -3.19 -20.73 -13.96
CA THR A 84 -2.15 -20.05 -14.74
C THR A 84 -1.22 -19.33 -13.78
N VAL A 85 0.09 -19.51 -13.95
CA VAL A 85 1.12 -18.88 -13.11
C VAL A 85 2.03 -18.00 -13.96
N ILE A 86 2.07 -16.71 -13.65
CA ILE A 86 3.04 -15.76 -14.18
C ILE A 86 4.08 -15.51 -13.09
N LYS A 87 5.34 -15.78 -13.39
CA LYS A 87 6.45 -15.67 -12.44
C LYS A 87 7.47 -14.67 -12.93
N ASN A 88 7.88 -13.77 -12.05
CA ASN A 88 8.92 -12.79 -12.29
C ASN A 88 9.83 -12.65 -11.08
N THR A 89 10.97 -12.00 -11.28
CA THR A 89 11.95 -11.71 -10.25
C THR A 89 12.24 -10.22 -10.19
N LEU A 90 12.58 -9.73 -8.99
CA LEU A 90 13.14 -8.41 -8.78
C LEU A 90 14.59 -8.59 -8.36
N SER A 91 15.51 -8.00 -9.11
CA SER A 91 16.93 -7.98 -8.77
C SER A 91 17.31 -6.59 -8.29
N LEU A 92 18.16 -6.53 -7.26
CA LEU A 92 18.72 -5.28 -6.73
C LEU A 92 20.22 -5.25 -6.94
N LYS A 93 20.73 -4.07 -7.27
CA LYS A 93 22.15 -3.76 -7.23
C LYS A 93 22.44 -3.01 -5.94
N PHE A 94 23.30 -3.58 -5.10
CA PHE A 94 23.80 -2.90 -3.91
C PHE A 94 25.00 -2.05 -4.29
N VAL A 95 24.99 -0.80 -3.86
CA VAL A 95 26.03 0.20 -4.13
C VAL A 95 26.46 0.83 -2.82
N ASP A 96 27.76 1.06 -2.65
CA ASP A 96 28.31 1.78 -1.50
C ASP A 96 28.27 3.30 -1.67
N ASP A 97 28.07 3.77 -2.92
CA ASP A 97 27.98 5.18 -3.28
C ASP A 97 26.51 5.59 -3.35
N GLU A 98 26.10 6.48 -2.44
CA GLU A 98 24.74 7.03 -2.36
C GLU A 98 24.31 7.74 -3.65
N SER A 99 25.26 8.32 -4.40
CA SER A 99 24.95 8.99 -5.67
C SER A 99 24.49 8.03 -6.78
N LEU A 100 24.74 6.72 -6.61
CA LEU A 100 24.29 5.66 -7.51
C LEU A 100 22.89 5.13 -7.14
N VAL A 101 22.36 5.53 -5.98
CA VAL A 101 20.98 5.24 -5.61
C VAL A 101 20.07 6.07 -6.53
N MET A 102 19.37 5.38 -7.43
CA MET A 102 18.43 6.03 -8.33
C MET A 102 17.35 6.77 -7.54
N GLU A 103 16.81 7.84 -8.13
CA GLU A 103 15.63 8.49 -7.58
C GLU A 103 14.50 7.48 -7.38
N ILE A 104 13.88 7.52 -6.20
CA ILE A 104 12.76 6.64 -5.86
C ILE A 104 11.60 6.95 -6.82
N ASP A 105 11.06 5.91 -7.45
CA ASP A 105 9.88 6.01 -8.32
C ASP A 105 8.74 6.78 -7.61
N PRO A 106 8.27 7.91 -8.16
CA PRO A 106 7.23 8.72 -7.54
C PRO A 106 5.96 7.93 -7.21
N ARG A 107 5.60 6.92 -8.01
CA ARG A 107 4.42 6.07 -7.76
C ARG A 107 4.57 5.28 -6.47
N VAL A 108 5.79 4.79 -6.19
CA VAL A 108 6.09 4.07 -4.95
C VAL A 108 6.01 5.04 -3.76
N LYS A 109 6.51 6.28 -3.92
CA LYS A 109 6.38 7.31 -2.86
C LYS A 109 4.92 7.63 -2.53
N ILE A 110 4.10 7.88 -3.55
CA ILE A 110 2.66 8.18 -3.38
C ILE A 110 1.95 7.03 -2.70
N MET A 111 2.15 5.80 -3.17
CA MET A 111 1.53 4.61 -2.58
C MET A 111 1.97 4.42 -1.13
N CYS A 112 3.26 4.56 -0.83
CA CYS A 112 3.79 4.44 0.53
C CYS A 112 3.21 5.50 1.46
N ALA A 113 3.17 6.77 1.02
CA ALA A 113 2.59 7.87 1.80
C ALA A 113 1.09 7.68 2.05
N THR A 114 0.34 7.26 1.03
CA THR A 114 -1.10 6.99 1.13
C THR A 114 -1.39 5.89 2.15
N GLN A 115 -0.67 4.77 2.04
CA GLN A 115 -0.86 3.62 2.94
C GLN A 115 -0.40 3.92 4.37
N THR A 116 0.73 4.62 4.53
CA THR A 116 1.20 5.08 5.84
C THR A 116 0.21 6.06 6.48
N ALA A 117 -0.36 6.97 5.68
CA ALA A 117 -1.37 7.91 6.16
C ALA A 117 -2.65 7.19 6.66
N ALA A 118 -3.04 6.09 6.02
CA ALA A 118 -4.15 5.26 6.48
C ALA A 118 -3.83 4.48 7.77
N ASP A 119 -2.62 3.94 7.90
CA ASP A 119 -2.14 3.34 9.15
C ASP A 119 -2.13 4.36 10.29
N MET A 120 -1.72 5.60 10.00
CA MET A 120 -1.78 6.73 10.95
C MET A 120 -3.22 7.05 11.34
N ASP A 121 -4.18 7.04 10.41
CA ASP A 121 -5.59 7.29 10.71
C ASP A 121 -6.17 6.26 11.69
N LYS A 122 -5.86 4.97 11.51
CA LYS A 122 -6.25 3.90 12.46
C LYS A 122 -5.73 4.24 13.86
N LYS A 123 -4.45 4.62 13.98
CA LYS A 123 -3.83 5.00 15.27
C LYS A 123 -4.39 6.30 15.86
N ILE A 124 -4.68 7.30 15.03
CA ILE A 124 -5.32 8.55 15.46
C ILE A 124 -6.72 8.25 16.04
N ALA A 125 -7.49 7.39 15.38
CA ALA A 125 -8.81 7.00 15.86
C ALA A 125 -8.75 6.34 17.25
N GLU A 126 -7.77 5.49 17.50
CA GLU A 126 -7.50 4.87 18.81
C GLU A 126 -7.12 5.91 19.87
N LEU A 127 -6.17 6.80 19.57
CA LEU A 127 -5.77 7.87 20.50
C LEU A 127 -6.93 8.78 20.88
N VAL A 128 -7.83 9.08 19.93
CA VAL A 128 -9.04 9.88 20.19
C VAL A 128 -10.02 9.13 21.10
N LYS A 129 -10.22 7.81 20.90
CA LYS A 129 -11.06 6.97 21.79
C LYS A 129 -10.52 6.96 23.21
N ASP A 130 -9.20 6.86 23.36
CA ASP A 130 -8.50 6.85 24.65
C ASP A 130 -8.43 8.24 25.30
N GLY A 131 -8.91 9.29 24.63
CA GLY A 131 -8.87 10.67 25.13
C GLY A 131 -7.48 11.31 25.06
N LYS A 132 -6.50 10.68 24.40
CA LYS A 132 -5.14 11.18 24.18
C LYS A 132 -5.09 12.19 23.03
N ARG A 133 -5.87 13.26 23.17
CA ARG A 133 -6.13 14.24 22.10
C ARG A 133 -4.87 14.95 21.60
N LYS A 134 -3.93 15.25 22.50
CA LYS A 134 -2.66 15.89 22.15
C LYS A 134 -1.79 15.00 21.26
N GLU A 135 -1.58 13.75 21.66
CA GLU A 135 -0.84 12.76 20.87
C GLU A 135 -1.50 12.54 19.50
N ALA A 136 -2.83 12.53 19.44
CA ALA A 136 -3.57 12.45 18.19
C ALA A 136 -3.30 13.67 17.28
N MET A 137 -3.22 14.89 17.82
CA MET A 137 -2.91 16.10 17.04
C MET A 137 -1.48 16.10 16.51
N ASP A 138 -0.53 15.65 17.32
CA ASP A 138 0.87 15.52 16.91
C ASP A 138 0.98 14.56 15.72
N LEU A 139 0.30 13.40 15.81
CA LEU A 139 0.28 12.40 14.73
C LEU A 139 -0.43 12.89 13.46
N VAL A 140 -1.51 13.67 13.58
CA VAL A 140 -2.17 14.31 12.41
C VAL A 140 -1.23 15.33 11.75
N THR A 141 -0.43 16.05 12.53
CA THR A 141 0.55 17.00 12.00
C THR A 141 1.64 16.27 11.21
N GLU A 142 2.14 15.15 11.73
CA GLU A 142 3.06 14.27 11.00
C GLU A 142 2.44 13.74 9.70
N LYS A 143 1.17 13.30 9.74
CA LYS A 143 0.44 12.81 8.55
C LYS A 143 0.36 13.89 7.47
N ILE A 144 0.01 15.12 7.85
CA ILE A 144 -0.07 16.26 6.93
C ILE A 144 1.30 16.54 6.30
N ALA A 145 2.38 16.52 7.08
CA ALA A 145 3.73 16.73 6.58
C ALA A 145 4.15 15.64 5.58
N LEU A 146 3.88 14.37 5.89
CA LEU A 146 4.11 13.23 5.00
C LEU A 146 3.40 13.39 3.65
N LEU A 147 2.12 13.76 3.66
CA LEU A 147 1.33 13.92 2.45
C LEU A 147 1.78 15.13 1.61
N LYS A 148 2.19 16.23 2.26
CA LYS A 148 2.75 17.41 1.55
C LYS A 148 4.05 17.11 0.83
N ASP A 149 4.90 16.24 1.37
CA ASP A 149 6.17 15.85 0.74
C ASP A 149 5.98 15.17 -0.63
N VAL A 150 4.84 14.50 -0.81
CA VAL A 150 4.52 13.77 -2.04
C VAL A 150 3.46 14.45 -2.92
N GLU A 151 2.89 15.57 -2.49
CA GLU A 151 1.80 16.28 -3.20
C GLU A 151 2.18 16.68 -4.62
N GLN A 152 3.44 17.07 -4.85
CA GLN A 152 3.94 17.43 -6.18
C GLN A 152 3.91 16.27 -7.20
N PHE A 153 3.79 15.03 -6.74
CA PHE A 153 3.74 13.84 -7.60
C PHE A 153 2.30 13.37 -7.84
N ASP A 154 1.30 14.01 -7.23
CA ASP A 154 -0.11 13.64 -7.38
C ASP A 154 -0.53 13.71 -8.86
N ASP A 155 -1.26 12.70 -9.31
CA ASP A 155 -1.71 12.63 -10.70
C ASP A 155 -3.05 13.36 -10.88
N GLU A 156 -3.63 13.26 -12.08
CA GLU A 156 -4.91 13.90 -12.41
C GLU A 156 -6.08 13.44 -11.51
N ARG A 157 -5.93 12.32 -10.78
CA ARG A 157 -6.94 11.80 -9.86
C ARG A 157 -6.96 12.60 -8.55
N GLY A 158 -5.87 13.30 -8.20
CA GLY A 158 -5.81 14.21 -7.06
C GLY A 158 -5.99 13.52 -5.71
N ILE A 159 -5.53 12.28 -5.57
CA ILE A 159 -5.78 11.45 -4.37
C ILE A 159 -5.04 12.01 -3.17
N ILE A 160 -3.77 12.41 -3.34
CA ILE A 160 -3.00 12.99 -2.24
C ILE A 160 -3.62 14.31 -1.79
N SER A 161 -3.99 15.19 -2.73
CA SER A 161 -4.67 16.45 -2.41
C SER A 161 -6.00 16.22 -1.68
N LEU A 162 -6.77 15.19 -2.05
CA LEU A 162 -8.00 14.84 -1.36
C LEU A 162 -7.74 14.37 0.07
N ILE A 163 -6.81 13.42 0.27
CA ILE A 163 -6.46 12.91 1.61
C ILE A 163 -5.90 14.04 2.48
N LEU A 164 -5.08 14.92 1.91
CA LEU A 164 -4.50 16.06 2.61
C LEU A 164 -5.60 17.02 3.11
N ARG A 165 -6.53 17.40 2.23
CA ARG A 165 -7.67 18.26 2.60
C ARG A 165 -8.53 17.62 3.70
N LEU A 166 -8.75 16.31 3.62
CA LEU A 166 -9.47 15.55 4.63
C LEU A 166 -8.73 15.55 5.98
N ALA A 167 -7.41 15.33 5.97
CA ALA A 167 -6.57 15.37 7.16
C ALA A 167 -6.56 16.76 7.82
N GLU A 168 -6.43 17.84 7.04
CA GLU A 168 -6.47 19.22 7.54
C GLU A 168 -7.83 19.57 8.17
N ASN A 169 -8.93 19.15 7.54
CA ASN A 169 -10.27 19.33 8.09
C ASN A 169 -10.46 18.58 9.41
N MET A 170 -9.98 17.33 9.48
CA MET A 170 -10.07 16.52 10.70
C MET A 170 -9.15 17.05 11.80
N HIS A 171 -8.00 17.63 11.45
CA HIS A 171 -7.14 18.32 12.41
C HIS A 171 -7.87 19.50 13.06
N ASN A 172 -8.60 20.30 12.28
CA ASN A 172 -9.36 21.42 12.81
C ASN A 172 -10.49 20.95 13.75
N LYS A 173 -11.21 19.88 13.40
CA LYS A 173 -12.20 19.25 14.29
C LYS A 173 -11.55 18.70 15.56
N LEU A 174 -10.34 18.14 15.45
CA LEU A 174 -9.59 17.66 16.59
C LEU A 174 -9.07 18.80 17.48
N LYS A 175 -8.92 20.03 17.00
CA LYS A 175 -8.63 21.19 17.86
C LYS A 175 -9.85 21.70 18.62
N ASP A 176 -11.04 21.50 18.08
CA ASP A 176 -12.29 21.95 18.71
C ASP A 176 -12.75 21.01 19.83
N GLU A 177 -12.47 21.38 21.08
CA GLU A 177 -12.81 20.60 22.27
C GLU A 177 -14.32 20.36 22.43
N THR A 178 -15.17 21.14 21.76
CA THR A 178 -16.63 20.99 21.82
C THR A 178 -17.16 19.84 20.97
N VAL A 179 -16.36 19.33 20.02
CA VAL A 179 -16.74 18.24 19.12
C VAL A 179 -16.67 16.88 19.83
N ASP A 180 -17.74 16.09 19.69
CA ASP A 180 -17.84 14.74 20.26
C ASP A 180 -16.68 13.84 19.78
N LYS A 181 -15.97 13.26 20.75
CA LYS A 181 -14.87 12.31 20.53
C LYS A 181 -15.29 11.11 19.67
N LYS A 182 -16.51 10.62 19.82
CA LYS A 182 -17.04 9.52 19.00
C LYS A 182 -17.18 9.93 17.54
N LEU A 183 -17.61 11.15 17.28
CA LEU A 183 -17.74 11.69 15.92
C LEU A 183 -16.38 11.90 15.26
N VAL A 184 -15.40 12.41 16.01
CA VAL A 184 -14.02 12.58 15.52
C VAL A 184 -13.37 11.24 15.23
N SER A 185 -13.48 10.26 16.14
CA SER A 185 -12.90 8.93 15.96
C SER A 185 -13.47 8.22 14.72
N ARG A 186 -14.80 8.22 14.53
CA ARG A 186 -15.45 7.63 13.34
C ARG A 186 -15.02 8.30 12.04
N GLY A 187 -14.71 9.60 12.07
CA GLY A 187 -14.20 10.32 10.90
C GLY A 187 -12.83 9.81 10.42
N TYR A 188 -11.97 9.36 11.34
CA TYR A 188 -10.69 8.74 11.01
C TYR A 188 -10.83 7.26 10.63
N GLU A 189 -11.73 6.52 11.27
CA GLU A 189 -12.03 5.13 10.88
C GLU A 189 -12.48 5.04 9.41
N HIS A 190 -13.43 5.88 8.98
CA HIS A 190 -13.91 5.88 7.60
C HIS A 190 -12.85 6.30 6.56
N GLN A 191 -11.84 7.08 6.95
CA GLN A 191 -10.73 7.44 6.04
C GLN A 191 -9.75 6.28 5.85
N ALA A 192 -9.58 5.43 6.86
CA ALA A 192 -8.81 4.20 6.72
C ALA A 192 -9.47 3.21 5.72
N TYR A 193 -10.80 3.24 5.60
CA TYR A 193 -11.57 2.38 4.69
C TYR A 193 -11.64 2.86 3.23
N LEU A 194 -11.20 4.09 2.91
CA LEU A 194 -11.10 4.54 1.50
C LEU A 194 -10.05 3.76 0.68
N LEU A 195 -9.37 2.79 1.29
CA LEU A 195 -8.40 1.88 0.68
C LEU A 195 -8.78 0.39 0.81
N GLU A 196 -9.82 0.06 1.58
CA GLU A 196 -10.29 -1.30 1.84
C GLU A 196 -11.78 -1.37 1.44
N GLU A 197 -12.10 -1.37 0.15
CA GLU A 197 -13.41 -1.83 -0.30
C GLU A 197 -13.35 -3.34 -0.57
N ASP A 198 -13.84 -4.07 0.43
CA ASP A 198 -14.50 -5.37 0.42
C ASP A 198 -13.81 -6.59 -0.24
N ASP A 199 -13.85 -7.70 0.52
CA ASP A 199 -13.20 -9.00 0.39
C ASP A 199 -13.32 -9.77 -0.94
N ASP A 200 -13.79 -9.17 -2.04
CA ASP A 200 -13.87 -9.80 -3.36
C ASP A 200 -13.32 -8.94 -4.52
N GLN A 201 -12.86 -7.72 -4.25
CA GLN A 201 -12.28 -6.85 -5.28
C GLN A 201 -10.92 -6.34 -4.84
N GLY A 202 -9.84 -7.01 -5.26
CA GLY A 202 -8.48 -6.52 -5.01
C GLY A 202 -8.32 -5.06 -5.43
N PHE A 203 -7.44 -4.34 -4.72
CA PHE A 203 -7.07 -2.93 -4.92
C PHE A 203 -7.27 -2.40 -6.35
N GLY A 204 -8.45 -1.87 -6.63
CA GLY A 204 -8.72 -1.03 -7.78
C GLY A 204 -8.55 0.42 -7.33
N LEU A 205 -7.42 1.05 -7.64
CA LEU A 205 -7.40 2.50 -7.73
C LEU A 205 -8.23 2.83 -8.98
N PHE A 206 -9.51 3.13 -8.75
CA PHE A 206 -10.56 3.47 -9.72
C PHE A 206 -10.06 3.78 -11.14
N ASP A 207 -10.53 2.99 -12.11
CA ASP A 207 -10.61 3.34 -13.53
C ASP A 207 -12.02 3.88 -13.84
#